data_AF-A0A7S3CDJ4-F1
#
_entry.id   AF-A0A7S3CDJ4-F1
#
_cell.length_a   1.000
_cell.length_b   1.000
_cell.length_c   1.000
_cell.angle_alpha   90.00
_cell.angle_beta   90.00
_cell.angle_gamma   90.00
#
_symmetry.space_group_name_H-M   'P 1'
#
loop_
_entity.id
_entity.type
_entity.pdbx_description
1 polymer ?
#
loop_
_entity_poly.entity_id
_entity_poly.type
_entity_poly.pdbx_seq_one_letter_code
_entity_poly.pdbx_strand_id
1 'polypeptide(L)'
;CAACIYVACRIEKCPRTFKEITAVSKNTHMVIIMRCFKVIVNKLGIRHHTMETVKPSDYLDRFCKNLEFSQVGTRLAKHMGAIASDKDHQKQWDGKSPVSIAGGILMYVSQISQEDRHINVNTISSHTGASISAIRSALATIQKESDSLIPAWWIEVKQEAAPKP
;
A
#
# COMPACT_ATOMS: atom_id res chain seq x y z
N CYS A 1 3.25 4.99 -24.65
CA CYS A 1 2.01 5.32 -23.90
C CYS A 1 2.03 4.83 -22.45
N ALA A 2 2.17 3.53 -22.18
CA ALA A 2 2.11 2.97 -20.81
C ALA A 2 3.07 3.64 -19.80
N ALA A 3 4.34 3.82 -20.17
CA ALA A 3 5.31 4.49 -19.30
C ALA A 3 4.98 5.97 -19.05
N CYS A 4 4.40 6.68 -20.03
CA CYS A 4 3.96 8.06 -19.86
C CYS A 4 2.81 8.15 -18.85
N ILE A 5 1.84 7.22 -18.91
CA ILE A 5 0.75 7.12 -17.94
C ILE A 5 1.32 6.87 -16.54
N TYR A 6 2.26 5.92 -16.41
CA TYR A 6 2.92 5.66 -15.13
C TYR A 6 3.61 6.90 -14.55
N VAL A 7 4.35 7.65 -15.39
CA VAL A 7 5.00 8.90 -15.00
C VAL A 7 3.98 9.94 -14.57
N ALA A 8 2.92 10.17 -15.37
CA ALA A 8 1.87 11.13 -15.06
C ALA A 8 1.19 10.81 -13.72
N CYS A 9 0.81 9.56 -13.48
CA CYS A 9 0.22 9.15 -12.20
C CYS A 9 1.13 9.42 -11.00
N ARG A 10 2.45 9.32 -11.16
CA ARG A 10 3.42 9.65 -10.10
C ARG A 10 3.53 11.15 -9.85
N ILE A 11 3.57 11.96 -10.92
CA ILE A 11 3.62 13.42 -10.81
C ILE A 11 2.36 13.95 -10.11
N GLU A 12 1.19 13.40 -10.45
CA GLU A 12 -0.11 13.75 -9.86
C GLU A 12 -0.34 13.12 -8.47
N LYS A 13 0.69 12.56 -7.84
CA LYS A 13 0.64 11.94 -6.49
C LYS A 13 -0.46 10.88 -6.35
N CYS A 14 -0.83 10.23 -7.44
CA CYS A 14 -1.81 9.14 -7.50
C CYS A 14 -1.16 7.87 -8.08
N PRO A 15 -0.06 7.38 -7.49
CA PRO A 15 0.78 6.36 -8.10
C PRO A 15 0.00 5.08 -8.39
N ARG A 16 0.35 4.46 -9.52
CA ARG A 16 -0.05 3.10 -9.89
C ARG A 16 1.16 2.20 -9.81
N THR A 17 0.95 0.93 -9.48
CA THR A 17 2.00 -0.06 -9.53
C THR A 17 2.32 -0.39 -11.00
N PHE A 18 3.54 -0.84 -11.27
CA PHE A 18 3.88 -1.30 -12.61
C PHE A 18 2.97 -2.45 -13.06
N LYS A 19 2.51 -3.30 -12.14
CA LYS A 19 1.58 -4.40 -12.44
C LYS A 19 0.21 -3.89 -12.88
N GLU A 20 -0.34 -2.87 -12.21
CA GLU A 20 -1.60 -2.24 -12.64
C GLU A 20 -1.50 -1.69 -14.06
N ILE A 21 -0.41 -0.97 -14.37
CA ILE A 21 -0.20 -0.42 -15.72
C ILE A 21 0.01 -1.53 -16.75
N THR A 22 0.78 -2.57 -16.40
CA THR A 22 1.05 -3.70 -17.31
C THR A 22 -0.25 -4.46 -17.62
N ALA A 23 -1.11 -4.68 -16.63
CA ALA A 23 -2.37 -5.42 -16.79
C ALA A 23 -3.32 -4.79 -17.82
N VAL A 24 -3.27 -3.46 -17.98
CA VAL A 24 -4.10 -2.73 -18.95
C VAL A 24 -3.36 -2.37 -20.24
N SER A 25 -2.08 -2.73 -20.36
CA SER A 25 -1.25 -2.41 -21.52
C SER A 25 -1.21 -3.59 -22.50
N LYS A 26 -1.78 -3.41 -23.71
CA LYS A 26 -1.74 -4.44 -24.76
C LYS A 26 -0.30 -4.77 -25.15
N ASN A 27 0.04 -6.05 -25.21
CA ASN A 27 1.31 -6.60 -25.71
C ASN A 27 2.58 -5.92 -25.16
N THR A 28 2.54 -5.41 -23.92
CA THR A 28 3.68 -4.68 -23.33
C THR A 28 4.14 -5.37 -22.05
N HIS A 29 5.40 -5.77 -22.02
CA HIS A 29 6.00 -6.35 -20.83
C HIS A 29 6.42 -5.29 -19.81
N MET A 30 6.25 -5.60 -18.51
CA MET A 30 6.59 -4.72 -17.39
C MET A 30 8.02 -4.15 -17.48
N VAL A 31 9.00 -4.96 -17.88
CA VAL A 31 10.41 -4.55 -18.05
C VAL A 31 10.56 -3.41 -19.05
N ILE A 32 9.77 -3.41 -20.13
CA ILE A 32 9.80 -2.36 -21.16
C ILE A 32 9.26 -1.05 -20.55
N ILE A 33 8.16 -1.12 -19.81
CA ILE A 33 7.57 0.04 -19.12
C ILE A 33 8.58 0.64 -18.14
N MET A 34 9.25 -0.18 -17.35
CA MET A 34 10.29 0.25 -16.41
C MET A 34 11.49 0.90 -17.11
N ARG A 35 11.92 0.37 -18.27
CA ARG A 35 13.01 0.96 -19.06
C ARG A 35 12.59 2.31 -19.63
N CYS A 36 11.43 2.38 -20.28
CA CYS A 36 10.90 3.61 -20.85
C CYS A 36 10.66 4.67 -19.78
N PHE A 37 10.18 4.29 -18.60
CA PHE A 37 10.05 5.17 -17.44
C PHE A 37 11.37 5.89 -17.12
N LYS A 38 12.48 5.14 -17.00
CA LYS A 38 13.81 5.73 -16.73
C LYS A 38 14.24 6.68 -17.83
N VAL A 39 14.02 6.30 -19.10
CA VAL A 39 14.36 7.15 -20.25
C VAL A 39 13.56 8.45 -20.25
N ILE A 40 12.24 8.38 -20.01
CA ILE A 40 11.35 9.55 -19.97
C ILE A 40 11.78 10.52 -18.87
N VAL A 41 11.97 10.02 -17.65
CA VAL A 41 12.39 10.84 -16.50
C VAL A 41 13.71 11.56 -16.79
N ASN A 42 14.69 10.84 -17.33
CA ASN A 42 16.00 11.40 -17.64
C ASN A 42 15.93 12.42 -18.80
N LYS A 43 15.22 12.10 -19.88
CA LYS A 43 15.15 12.96 -21.08
C LYS A 43 14.35 14.24 -20.84
N LEU A 44 13.30 14.17 -20.03
CA LEU A 44 12.46 15.32 -19.70
C LEU A 44 13.01 16.12 -18.49
N GLY A 45 14.13 15.70 -17.90
CA GLY A 45 14.71 16.39 -16.74
C GLY A 45 13.77 16.46 -15.55
N ILE A 46 12.88 15.47 -15.40
CA ILE A 46 11.90 15.45 -14.30
C ILE A 46 12.67 15.31 -13.00
N ARG A 47 12.58 16.33 -12.14
CA ARG A 47 13.38 16.41 -10.93
C ARG A 47 13.02 15.28 -9.98
N HIS A 48 14.02 14.80 -9.24
CA HIS A 48 13.83 13.70 -8.29
C HIS A 48 12.81 14.02 -7.18
N HIS A 49 12.64 15.31 -6.83
CA HIS A 49 11.59 15.74 -5.89
C HIS A 49 10.18 15.74 -6.49
N THR A 50 10.05 15.83 -7.82
CA THR A 50 8.75 15.68 -8.51
C THR A 50 8.36 14.20 -8.59
N MET A 51 9.35 13.32 -8.48
CA MET A 51 9.18 11.86 -8.41
C MET A 51 9.36 11.39 -6.96
N GLU A 52 8.63 12.01 -6.03
CA GLU A 52 8.68 11.66 -4.60
C GLU A 52 8.63 10.13 -4.41
N THR A 53 9.36 9.66 -3.41
CA THR A 53 9.34 8.26 -3.04
C THR A 53 7.90 7.87 -2.70
N VAL A 54 7.32 7.00 -3.53
CA VAL A 54 5.96 6.51 -3.30
C VAL A 54 5.88 5.83 -1.96
N LYS A 55 4.90 6.24 -1.16
CA LYS A 55 4.65 5.75 0.18
C LYS A 55 3.59 4.65 0.13
N PRO A 56 3.59 3.73 1.11
CA PRO A 56 2.48 2.79 1.32
C PRO A 56 1.11 3.50 1.37
N SER A 57 1.03 4.65 2.04
CA SER A 57 -0.20 5.45 2.18
C SER A 57 -0.85 5.82 0.84
N ASP A 58 -0.05 6.05 -0.20
CA ASP A 58 -0.52 6.51 -1.51
C ASP A 58 -1.36 5.45 -2.24
N TYR A 59 -1.29 4.19 -1.79
CA TYR A 59 -2.07 3.10 -2.36
C TYR A 59 -3.31 2.73 -1.55
N LEU A 60 -3.33 3.03 -0.24
CA LEU A 60 -4.27 2.43 0.69
C LEU A 60 -5.72 2.85 0.44
N ASP A 61 -5.98 4.13 0.10
CA ASP A 61 -7.33 4.57 -0.27
C ASP A 61 -7.93 3.72 -1.41
N ARG A 62 -7.14 3.54 -2.48
CA ARG A 62 -7.57 2.78 -3.66
C ARG A 62 -7.70 1.29 -3.35
N PHE A 63 -6.73 0.72 -2.64
CA PHE A 63 -6.74 -0.70 -2.31
C PHE A 63 -7.89 -1.04 -1.36
N CYS A 64 -8.12 -0.26 -0.32
CA CYS A 64 -9.26 -0.42 0.59
C CYS A 64 -10.58 -0.35 -0.17
N LYS A 65 -10.75 0.64 -1.05
CA LYS A 65 -11.97 0.76 -1.88
C LYS A 65 -12.19 -0.46 -2.78
N ASN A 66 -11.13 -0.95 -3.45
CA ASN A 66 -11.23 -2.10 -4.35
C ASN A 66 -11.43 -3.43 -3.61
N LEU A 67 -11.06 -3.49 -2.34
CA LEU A 67 -11.22 -4.65 -1.46
C LEU A 67 -12.46 -4.56 -0.56
N GLU A 68 -13.27 -3.50 -0.73
CA GLU A 68 -14.51 -3.27 0.03
C GLU A 68 -14.29 -3.20 1.55
N PHE A 69 -13.18 -2.60 1.98
CA PHE A 69 -12.95 -2.31 3.41
C PHE A 69 -14.01 -1.36 3.96
N SER A 70 -14.37 -1.58 5.23
CA SER A 70 -15.14 -0.65 6.05
C SER A 70 -14.49 0.73 6.08
N GLN A 71 -15.29 1.77 6.37
CA GLN A 71 -14.75 3.13 6.51
C GLN A 71 -13.74 3.22 7.66
N VAL A 72 -14.01 2.51 8.76
CA VAL A 72 -13.13 2.49 9.94
C VAL A 72 -11.84 1.74 9.62
N GLY A 73 -11.91 0.58 8.96
CA GLY A 73 -10.74 -0.18 8.50
C GLY A 73 -9.89 0.59 7.50
N THR A 74 -10.52 1.32 6.58
CA THR A 74 -9.83 2.21 5.63
C THR A 74 -9.08 3.32 6.37
N ARG A 75 -9.73 3.97 7.33
CA ARG A 75 -9.10 5.02 8.16
C ARG A 75 -7.90 4.48 8.94
N LEU A 76 -8.04 3.28 9.53
CA LEU A 76 -6.96 2.63 10.26
C LEU A 76 -5.78 2.31 9.34
N ALA A 77 -6.04 1.67 8.20
CA ALA A 77 -5.01 1.29 7.24
C ALA A 77 -4.20 2.52 6.83
N LYS A 78 -4.86 3.62 6.44
CA LYS A 78 -4.19 4.88 6.08
C LYS A 78 -3.32 5.43 7.20
N HIS A 79 -3.80 5.38 8.44
CA HIS A 79 -3.06 5.85 9.59
C HIS A 79 -1.78 5.03 9.80
N MET A 80 -1.90 3.71 9.80
CA MET A 80 -0.75 2.80 9.89
C MET A 80 0.23 3.02 8.73
N GLY A 81 -0.27 3.24 7.51
CA GLY A 81 0.56 3.53 6.35
C GLY A 81 1.32 4.85 6.43
N ALA A 82 0.72 5.87 7.06
CA ALA A 82 1.39 7.14 7.32
C ALA A 82 2.53 6.98 8.33
N ILE A 83 2.29 6.28 9.44
CA ILE A 83 3.31 6.01 10.48
C ILE A 83 4.44 5.15 9.92
N ALA A 84 4.12 4.08 9.16
CA ALA A 84 5.11 3.22 8.52
C ALA A 84 5.99 3.96 7.48
N SER A 85 5.53 5.12 7.00
CA SER A 85 6.28 5.98 6.08
C SER A 85 7.13 7.04 6.81
N ASP A 86 6.98 7.17 8.12
CA ASP A 86 7.72 8.13 8.92
C ASP A 86 9.18 7.71 9.08
N LYS A 87 10.08 8.68 9.21
CA LYS A 87 11.52 8.48 9.28
C LYS A 87 11.93 7.61 10.47
N ASP A 88 11.19 7.72 11.57
CA ASP A 88 11.47 6.98 12.81
C ASP A 88 11.24 5.47 12.67
N HIS A 89 10.41 5.06 11.70
CA HIS A 89 10.09 3.66 11.44
C HIS A 89 10.82 3.08 10.21
N GLN A 90 11.60 3.88 9.47
CA GLN A 90 12.17 3.45 8.19
C GLN A 90 13.07 2.20 8.29
N LYS A 91 13.86 2.06 9.37
CA LYS A 91 14.80 0.94 9.53
C LYS A 91 14.10 -0.42 9.60
N GLN A 92 12.90 -0.46 10.16
CA GLN A 92 12.09 -1.68 10.32
C GLN A 92 11.54 -2.17 8.97
N TRP A 93 11.40 -1.25 8.02
CA TRP A 93 10.85 -1.47 6.68
C TRP A 93 11.92 -1.68 5.60
N ASP A 94 13.20 -1.71 5.98
CA ASP A 94 14.30 -1.87 5.03
C ASP A 94 14.13 -3.11 4.14
N GLY A 95 14.36 -2.90 2.85
CA GLY A 95 14.21 -3.91 1.81
C GLY A 95 12.77 -4.25 1.41
N LYS A 96 11.74 -3.67 2.06
CA LYS A 96 10.34 -3.90 1.70
C LYS A 96 9.82 -2.83 0.76
N SER A 97 9.16 -3.25 -0.31
CA SER A 97 8.55 -2.30 -1.24
C SER A 97 7.30 -1.64 -0.63
N PRO A 98 6.98 -0.38 -0.98
CA PRO A 98 5.77 0.29 -0.50
C PRO A 98 4.47 -0.50 -0.72
N VAL A 99 4.37 -1.24 -1.83
CA VAL A 99 3.22 -2.10 -2.14
C VAL A 99 3.15 -3.30 -1.19
N SER A 100 4.30 -3.89 -0.84
CA SER A 100 4.38 -5.00 0.11
C SER A 100 3.97 -4.55 1.52
N ILE A 101 4.41 -3.36 1.94
CA ILE A 101 4.04 -2.76 3.23
C ILE A 101 2.54 -2.48 3.26
N ALA A 102 1.99 -1.85 2.22
CA ALA A 102 0.55 -1.61 2.10
C ALA A 102 -0.26 -2.92 2.17
N GLY A 103 0.17 -3.96 1.44
CA GLY A 103 -0.47 -5.28 1.50
C GLY A 103 -0.40 -5.93 2.90
N GLY A 104 0.72 -5.77 3.60
CA GLY A 104 0.87 -6.21 4.99
C GLY A 104 -0.09 -5.48 5.92
N ILE A 105 -0.23 -4.15 5.78
CA ILE A 105 -1.16 -3.33 6.57
C ILE A 105 -2.59 -3.79 6.35
N LEU A 106 -3.01 -3.97 5.10
CA LEU A 106 -4.36 -4.44 4.79
C LEU A 106 -4.64 -5.81 5.40
N MET A 107 -3.67 -6.72 5.35
CA MET A 107 -3.80 -8.05 5.96
C MET A 107 -3.87 -7.96 7.49
N TYR A 108 -3.14 -7.04 8.10
CA TYR A 108 -3.22 -6.83 9.55
C TYR A 108 -4.58 -6.25 9.95
N VAL A 109 -5.03 -5.21 9.25
CA VAL A 109 -6.35 -4.58 9.50
C VAL A 109 -7.47 -5.60 9.34
N SER A 110 -7.45 -6.46 8.32
CA SER A 110 -8.46 -7.50 8.13
C SER A 110 -8.46 -8.56 9.25
N GLN A 111 -7.34 -8.76 9.96
CA GLN A 111 -7.28 -9.67 11.12
C GLN A 111 -7.94 -9.08 12.36
N ILE A 112 -7.80 -7.75 12.56
CA ILE A 112 -8.22 -7.07 13.79
C ILE A 112 -9.59 -6.39 13.69
N SER A 113 -10.07 -6.11 12.48
CA SER A 113 -11.39 -5.55 12.20
C SER A 113 -12.39 -6.68 11.95
N GLN A 114 -13.52 -6.69 12.65
CA GLN A 114 -14.53 -7.73 12.48
C GLN A 114 -15.23 -7.63 11.11
N GLU A 115 -15.50 -6.40 10.65
CA GLU A 115 -16.17 -6.15 9.36
C GLU A 115 -15.30 -6.56 8.17
N ASP A 116 -13.98 -6.43 8.29
CA ASP A 116 -13.03 -6.67 7.20
C ASP A 116 -12.48 -8.10 7.17
N ARG A 117 -12.92 -8.98 8.10
CA ARG A 117 -12.38 -10.34 8.28
C ARG A 117 -12.60 -11.26 7.07
N HIS A 118 -13.54 -10.91 6.20
CA HIS A 118 -13.79 -11.62 4.95
C HIS A 118 -12.63 -11.50 3.94
N ILE A 119 -11.73 -10.53 4.13
CA ILE A 119 -10.62 -10.22 3.22
C ILE A 119 -9.39 -11.08 3.55
N ASN A 120 -9.03 -11.95 2.61
CA ASN A 120 -7.89 -12.87 2.76
C ASN A 120 -6.65 -12.43 1.96
N VAL A 121 -5.52 -13.08 2.25
CA VAL A 121 -4.22 -12.75 1.65
C VAL A 121 -4.16 -12.92 0.13
N ASN A 122 -4.95 -13.84 -0.44
CA ASN A 122 -5.00 -14.07 -1.89
C ASN A 122 -5.71 -12.91 -2.59
N THR A 123 -6.84 -12.45 -2.02
CA THR A 123 -7.56 -11.27 -2.50
C THR A 123 -6.67 -10.03 -2.45
N ILE A 124 -5.97 -9.82 -1.33
CA ILE A 124 -5.02 -8.70 -1.18
C ILE A 124 -3.89 -8.81 -2.21
N SER A 125 -3.29 -10.00 -2.38
CA SER A 125 -2.22 -10.22 -3.35
C SER A 125 -2.66 -9.91 -4.78
N SER A 126 -3.87 -10.33 -5.16
CA SER A 126 -4.45 -10.08 -6.48
C SER A 126 -4.64 -8.58 -6.75
N HIS A 127 -5.22 -7.85 -5.79
CA HIS A 127 -5.53 -6.41 -5.97
C HIS A 127 -4.31 -5.49 -5.82
N THR A 128 -3.37 -5.82 -4.94
CA THR A 128 -2.17 -5.00 -4.71
C THR A 128 -1.06 -5.30 -5.71
N GLY A 129 -1.02 -6.52 -6.24
CA GLY A 129 0.09 -7.04 -7.04
C GLY A 129 1.33 -7.42 -6.21
N ALA A 130 1.32 -7.32 -4.88
CA ALA A 130 2.38 -7.86 -4.05
C ALA A 130 2.31 -9.40 -3.99
N SER A 131 3.46 -10.08 -3.87
CA SER A 131 3.46 -11.53 -3.63
C SER A 131 2.97 -11.83 -2.21
N ILE A 132 2.33 -12.99 -2.02
CA ILE A 132 1.88 -13.46 -0.71
C ILE A 132 3.05 -13.53 0.28
N SER A 133 4.23 -13.96 -0.15
CA SER A 133 5.44 -14.00 0.68
C SER A 133 5.86 -12.61 1.16
N ALA A 134 5.79 -11.59 0.29
CA ALA A 134 6.12 -10.22 0.65
C ALA A 134 5.07 -9.61 1.60
N ILE A 135 3.80 -9.91 1.39
CA ILE A 135 2.71 -9.49 2.29
C ILE A 135 2.90 -10.11 3.68
N ARG A 136 3.17 -11.41 3.75
CA ARG A 136 3.43 -12.10 5.03
C ARG A 136 4.69 -11.58 5.73
N SER A 137 5.75 -11.28 4.98
CA SER A 137 6.96 -10.67 5.53
C SER A 137 6.68 -9.29 6.11
N ALA A 138 5.89 -8.45 5.43
CA ALA A 138 5.48 -7.15 5.95
C ALA A 138 4.58 -7.29 7.19
N LEU A 139 3.60 -8.21 7.16
CA LEU A 139 2.73 -8.51 8.29
C LEU A 139 3.54 -8.92 9.54
N ALA A 140 4.56 -9.76 9.38
CA ALA A 140 5.42 -10.16 10.49
C ALA A 140 6.21 -8.99 11.09
N THR A 141 6.54 -7.96 10.29
CA THR A 141 7.08 -6.70 10.82
C THR A 141 6.02 -5.94 11.61
N ILE A 142 4.81 -5.74 11.04
CA ILE A 142 3.70 -5.04 11.72
C ILE A 142 3.39 -5.65 13.08
N GLN A 143 3.32 -6.98 13.15
CA GLN A 143 2.99 -7.69 14.38
C GLN A 143 4.03 -7.50 15.50
N LYS A 144 5.28 -7.13 15.18
CA LYS A 144 6.32 -6.84 16.17
C LYS A 144 6.25 -5.43 16.73
N GLU A 145 5.63 -4.50 16.00
CA GLU A 145 5.55 -3.08 16.35
C GLU A 145 4.09 -2.59 16.35
N SER A 146 3.12 -3.49 16.54
CA SER A 146 1.70 -3.16 16.45
C SER A 146 1.30 -2.05 17.42
N ASP A 147 1.95 -2.00 18.58
CA ASP A 147 1.66 -1.03 19.63
C ASP A 147 2.01 0.41 19.22
N SER A 148 3.01 0.60 18.34
CA SER A 148 3.37 1.93 17.83
C SER A 148 2.59 2.33 16.59
N LEU A 149 2.09 1.35 15.83
CA LEU A 149 1.35 1.59 14.58
C LEU A 149 -0.16 1.80 14.79
N ILE A 150 -0.73 1.23 15.86
CA ILE A 150 -2.16 1.32 16.14
C ILE A 150 -2.46 2.64 16.89
N PRO A 151 -3.36 3.48 16.36
CA PRO A 151 -3.75 4.70 17.04
C PRO A 151 -4.67 4.45 18.23
N ALA A 152 -4.60 5.31 19.24
CA ALA A 152 -5.43 5.23 20.45
C ALA A 152 -6.94 5.14 20.16
N TRP A 153 -7.45 5.92 19.17
CA TRP A 153 -8.86 5.92 18.81
C TRP A 153 -9.38 4.54 18.35
N TRP A 154 -8.52 3.67 17.80
CA TRP A 154 -8.94 2.33 17.38
C TRP A 154 -9.18 1.41 18.59
N ILE A 155 -8.45 1.63 19.69
CA ILE A 155 -8.62 0.88 20.93
C ILE A 155 -9.99 1.18 21.53
N GLU A 156 -10.43 2.44 21.49
CA GLU A 156 -11.75 2.88 21.96
C GLU A 156 -12.88 2.25 21.14
N VAL A 157 -12.77 2.26 19.80
CA VAL A 157 -13.76 1.60 18.91
C VAL A 157 -13.90 0.11 19.21
N LYS A 158 -12.80 -0.58 19.54
CA LYS A 158 -12.84 -2.00 19.96
C LYS A 158 -13.57 -2.21 21.29
N GLN A 159 -13.41 -1.28 22.24
CA GLN A 159 -14.07 -1.37 23.54
C GLN A 159 -15.58 -1.13 23.41
N GLU A 160 -15.99 -0.24 22.52
CA GLU A 160 -17.41 0.07 22.28
C GLU A 160 -18.15 -1.02 21.48
N ALA A 161 -17.42 -1.79 20.66
CA ALA A 161 -17.92 -2.95 19.94
C ALA A 161 -17.99 -4.23 20.81
N ALA A 162 -17.45 -4.22 22.04
CA ALA A 162 -17.61 -5.33 22.97
C ALA A 162 -19.05 -5.33 23.51
N PRO A 163 -19.74 -6.49 23.56
CA PRO A 163 -21.09 -6.55 24.11
C PRO A 163 -21.07 -6.02 25.55
N LYS A 164 -21.90 -5.01 25.82
CA LYS A 164 -22.17 -4.56 27.19
C LYS A 164 -22.73 -5.75 27.98
N PRO A 165 -22.29 -5.93 29.24
CA PRO A 165 -22.68 -7.08 30.07
C PRO A 165 -24.20 -7.17 30.27
#